data_AF-A0A4Q7PAW4-F1
#
_entry.id   AF-A0A4Q7PAW4-F1
#
_cell.length_a   1.000
_cell.length_b   1.000
_cell.length_c   1.000
_cell.angle_alpha   90.00
_cell.angle_beta   90.00
_cell.angle_gamma   90.00
#
_symmetry.space_group_name_H-M   'P 1'
#
loop_
_entity.id
_entity.type
_entity.pdbx_description
1 polymer ?
#
loop_
_entity_poly.entity_id
_entity_poly.type
_entity_poly.pdbx_seq_one_letter_code
_entity_poly.pdbx_strand_id
1 'polypeptide(L)'
;MANYFLDKIGIEEDLHLAIKFTSDLPEYLLGFVIQSDTGYTSNLQKFKIFIQSNLSEFKLSEVLAHELVHVRQYVERKLEIDQSSNISWMGRRYFYNSNFHRFSPWEKEAHSEGFNLARQLSNDDLDMSHFIIGPKSNICSQYKSWEICRSN
;
A
#
# COMPACT_ATOMS: atom_id res chain seq x y z
N MET A 1 -12.20 -0.79 11.51
CA MET A 1 -10.97 -0.04 11.15
C MET A 1 -10.35 -0.52 9.84
N ALA A 2 -10.17 -1.82 9.60
CA ALA A 2 -9.66 -2.32 8.31
C ALA A 2 -10.53 -1.95 7.09
N ASN A 3 -11.86 -2.12 7.21
CA ASN A 3 -12.82 -1.71 6.16
C ASN A 3 -12.76 -0.22 5.84
N TYR A 4 -12.37 0.63 6.80
CA TYR A 4 -12.33 2.07 6.59
C TYR A 4 -11.37 2.45 5.45
N PHE A 5 -10.20 1.81 5.35
CA PHE A 5 -9.29 2.10 4.23
C PHE A 5 -9.83 1.56 2.90
N LEU A 6 -10.38 0.34 2.89
CA LEU A 6 -10.96 -0.26 1.69
C LEU A 6 -12.14 0.56 1.16
N ASP A 7 -13.02 1.03 2.05
CA ASP A 7 -14.16 1.88 1.72
C ASP A 7 -13.69 3.24 1.18
N LYS A 8 -12.61 3.82 1.74
CA LYS A 8 -12.05 5.10 1.26
C LYS A 8 -11.36 5.01 -0.10
N ILE A 9 -10.80 3.84 -0.44
CA ILE A 9 -10.21 3.59 -1.76
C ILE A 9 -11.19 2.93 -2.74
N GLY A 10 -12.43 2.66 -2.31
CA GLY A 10 -13.48 2.11 -3.17
C GLY A 10 -13.26 0.67 -3.59
N ILE A 11 -12.52 -0.12 -2.82
CA ILE A 11 -12.36 -1.55 -3.07
C ILE A 11 -13.54 -2.30 -2.44
N GLU A 12 -14.31 -2.98 -3.28
CA GLU A 12 -15.49 -3.75 -2.84
C GLU A 12 -15.14 -5.22 -2.53
N GLU A 13 -14.04 -5.72 -3.12
CA GLU A 13 -13.58 -7.09 -3.00
C GLU A 13 -12.87 -7.38 -1.67
N ASP A 14 -13.02 -8.61 -1.19
CA ASP A 14 -12.23 -9.09 -0.06
C ASP A 14 -10.77 -9.33 -0.48
N LEU A 15 -9.85 -8.80 0.34
CA LEU A 15 -8.41 -8.98 0.15
C LEU A 15 -7.70 -9.01 1.50
N HIS A 16 -6.54 -9.66 1.56
CA HIS A 16 -5.66 -9.60 2.73
C HIS A 16 -4.65 -8.48 2.54
N LEU A 17 -4.67 -7.48 3.43
CA LEU A 17 -3.71 -6.38 3.43
C LEU A 17 -2.92 -6.33 4.73
N ALA A 18 -1.61 -6.53 4.65
CA ALA A 18 -0.69 -6.34 5.77
C ALA A 18 0.15 -5.07 5.57
N ILE A 19 0.31 -4.27 6.63
CA ILE A 19 1.15 -3.07 6.63
C ILE A 19 2.32 -3.28 7.59
N LYS A 20 3.54 -3.19 7.09
CA LYS A 20 4.78 -3.35 7.86
C LYS A 20 5.58 -2.06 7.89
N PHE A 21 5.89 -1.58 9.08
CA PHE A 21 6.86 -0.51 9.29
C PHE A 21 8.26 -1.10 9.42
N THR A 22 9.23 -0.58 8.67
CA THR A 22 10.62 -1.07 8.67
C THR A 22 11.61 0.07 8.47
N SER A 23 12.81 -0.08 9.02
CA SER A 23 13.95 0.81 8.78
C SER A 23 14.81 0.37 7.59
N ASP A 24 14.50 -0.79 6.99
CA ASP A 24 15.39 -1.50 6.06
C ASP A 24 15.10 -1.15 4.59
N LEU A 25 14.39 -0.04 4.34
CA LEU A 25 14.20 0.47 2.99
C LEU A 25 15.40 1.30 2.56
N PRO A 26 15.79 1.25 1.27
CA PRO A 26 16.72 2.22 0.70
C PRO A 26 16.24 3.66 0.95
N GLU A 27 17.16 4.60 1.20
CA GLU A 27 16.81 5.99 1.57
C GLU A 27 15.88 6.71 0.59
N TYR A 28 15.89 6.31 -0.69
CA TYR A 28 15.06 6.90 -1.74
C TYR A 28 13.66 6.28 -1.83
N LEU A 29 13.36 5.24 -1.05
CA LEU A 29 12.10 4.48 -1.09
C LEU A 29 11.41 4.59 0.27
N LEU A 30 10.31 5.34 0.33
CA LEU A 30 9.59 5.57 1.58
C LEU A 30 8.50 4.51 1.84
N GLY A 31 8.05 3.85 0.78
CA GLY A 31 7.13 2.72 0.85
C GLY A 31 7.12 1.94 -0.46
N PHE A 32 6.54 0.74 -0.42
CA PHE A 32 6.23 -0.05 -1.60
C PHE A 32 5.18 -1.12 -1.29
N VAL A 33 4.49 -1.59 -2.34
CA VAL A 33 3.54 -2.71 -2.27
C VAL A 33 4.09 -3.95 -2.96
N ILE A 34 3.91 -5.12 -2.33
CA ILE A 34 4.04 -6.43 -2.97
C ILE A 34 2.70 -7.13 -2.98
N GLN A 35 2.27 -7.56 -4.17
CA GLN A 35 1.24 -8.58 -4.32
C GLN A 35 1.88 -9.96 -4.14
N SER A 36 1.37 -10.74 -3.18
CA SER A 36 1.82 -12.12 -2.97
C SER A 36 0.95 -13.07 -3.79
N ASP A 37 1.56 -14.08 -4.41
CA ASP A 37 0.83 -15.11 -5.15
C ASP A 37 -0.23 -15.78 -4.27
N THR A 38 -1.42 -15.97 -4.86
CA THR A 38 -2.52 -16.70 -4.25
C THR A 38 -2.12 -18.17 -4.17
N GLY A 39 -1.72 -18.62 -2.97
CA GLY A 39 -1.61 -20.05 -2.70
C GLY A 39 -2.95 -20.74 -3.01
N TYR A 40 -2.88 -21.93 -3.60
CA TYR A 40 -3.97 -22.78 -4.15
C TYR A 40 -5.27 -22.94 -3.33
N THR A 41 -5.34 -22.41 -2.11
CA THR A 41 -6.45 -22.59 -1.17
C THR A 41 -7.36 -21.37 -1.00
N SER A 42 -6.98 -20.19 -1.52
CA SER A 42 -7.83 -18.99 -1.44
C SER A 42 -7.67 -18.09 -2.67
N ASN A 43 -8.79 -17.72 -3.30
CA ASN A 43 -8.85 -16.75 -4.39
C ASN A 43 -8.68 -15.29 -3.91
N LEU A 44 -8.45 -15.05 -2.61
CA LEU A 44 -8.28 -13.71 -2.07
C LEU A 44 -6.92 -13.14 -2.44
N GLN A 45 -6.92 -11.95 -3.04
CA GLN A 45 -5.70 -11.22 -3.33
C GLN A 45 -4.98 -10.85 -2.02
N LYS A 46 -3.65 -10.97 -2.01
CA LYS A 46 -2.84 -10.71 -0.81
C LYS A 46 -1.82 -9.62 -1.10
N PHE A 47 -1.86 -8.56 -0.32
CA PHE A 47 -0.97 -7.41 -0.43
C PHE A 47 -0.19 -7.18 0.86
N LYS A 48 1.06 -6.78 0.70
CA LYS A 48 1.93 -6.33 1.77
C LYS A 48 2.45 -4.94 1.42
N ILE A 49 2.10 -3.96 2.23
CA ILE A 49 2.65 -2.61 2.17
C ILE A 49 3.82 -2.54 3.15
N PHE A 50 4.96 -2.05 2.68
CA PHE A 50 6.11 -1.73 3.51
C PHE A 50 6.23 -0.21 3.58
N ILE A 51 6.43 0.34 4.76
CA ILE A 51 6.58 1.79 4.98
C ILE A 51 7.81 2.03 5.86
N GLN A 52 8.57 3.07 5.52
CA GLN A 52 9.69 3.52 6.33
C GLN A 52 9.22 3.91 7.75
N SER A 53 9.88 3.41 8.78
CA SER A 53 9.41 3.55 10.16
C SER A 53 9.67 4.93 10.80
N ASN A 54 10.57 5.74 10.23
CA ASN A 54 11.00 7.03 10.80
C ASN A 54 10.35 8.25 10.12
N LEU A 55 9.10 8.13 9.69
CA LEU A 55 8.34 9.21 9.05
C LEU A 55 7.58 10.05 10.09
N SER A 56 7.41 11.34 9.80
CA SER A 56 6.43 12.17 10.52
C SER A 56 5.01 11.67 10.24
N GLU A 57 4.06 11.96 11.12
CA GLU A 57 2.66 11.52 10.95
C GLU A 57 2.04 11.96 9.62
N PHE A 58 2.25 13.22 9.24
CA PHE A 58 1.82 13.73 7.94
C PHE A 58 2.44 12.93 6.78
N LYS A 59 3.75 12.65 6.86
CA LYS A 59 4.47 11.93 5.81
C LYS A 59 4.06 10.45 5.75
N LEU A 60 3.78 9.85 6.89
CA LEU A 60 3.23 8.51 6.98
C LEU A 60 1.87 8.45 6.27
N SER A 61 0.96 9.39 6.54
CA SER A 61 -0.35 9.43 5.88
C SER A 61 -0.22 9.60 4.36
N GLU A 62 0.70 10.45 3.88
CA GLU A 62 1.00 10.57 2.45
C GLU A 62 1.48 9.26 1.82
N VAL A 63 2.46 8.61 2.45
CA VAL A 63 3.05 7.36 1.92
C VAL A 63 2.03 6.25 1.96
N LEU A 64 1.34 6.04 3.08
CA LEU A 64 0.32 5.01 3.20
C LEU A 64 -0.80 5.21 2.16
N ALA A 65 -1.27 6.44 1.97
CA ALA A 65 -2.29 6.73 0.97
C ALA A 65 -1.82 6.43 -0.46
N HIS A 66 -0.57 6.77 -0.78
CA HIS A 66 0.04 6.43 -2.07
C HIS A 66 0.09 4.91 -2.29
N GLU A 67 0.57 4.14 -1.31
CA GLU A 67 0.62 2.68 -1.40
C GLU A 67 -0.77 2.04 -1.48
N LEU A 68 -1.78 2.60 -0.81
CA LEU A 68 -3.16 2.13 -0.92
C LEU A 68 -3.75 2.35 -2.32
N VAL A 69 -3.37 3.41 -3.03
CA VAL A 69 -3.76 3.60 -4.44
C VAL A 69 -3.13 2.50 -5.30
N HIS A 70 -1.88 2.11 -5.06
CA HIS A 70 -1.29 0.97 -5.74
C HIS A 70 -2.04 -0.34 -5.48
N VAL A 71 -2.46 -0.61 -4.24
CA VAL A 71 -3.32 -1.77 -3.93
C VAL A 71 -4.59 -1.75 -4.79
N ARG A 72 -5.28 -0.60 -4.87
CA ARG A 72 -6.47 -0.47 -5.72
C ARG A 72 -6.15 -0.72 -7.19
N GLN A 73 -5.07 -0.15 -7.70
CA GLN A 73 -4.64 -0.35 -9.09
C GLN A 73 -4.39 -1.82 -9.43
N TYR A 74 -3.81 -2.60 -8.50
CA TYR A 74 -3.66 -4.04 -8.65
C TYR A 74 -5.01 -4.78 -8.62
N VAL A 75 -5.87 -4.44 -7.66
CA VAL A 75 -7.20 -5.07 -7.51
C VAL A 75 -8.04 -4.88 -8.77
N GLU A 76 -8.05 -3.67 -9.31
CA GLU A 76 -8.77 -3.30 -10.54
C GLU A 76 -8.09 -3.80 -11.83
N ARG A 77 -6.94 -4.48 -11.73
CA ARG A 77 -6.10 -4.87 -12.87
C ARG A 77 -5.71 -3.70 -13.79
N LYS A 78 -5.67 -2.48 -13.24
CA LYS A 78 -5.11 -1.32 -13.93
C LYS A 78 -3.60 -1.42 -13.99
N LEU A 79 -2.96 -1.90 -12.93
CA LEU A 79 -1.53 -2.16 -12.87
C LEU A 79 -1.28 -3.65 -12.73
N GLU A 80 -0.48 -4.21 -13.63
CA GLU A 80 -0.02 -5.59 -13.56
C GLU A 80 1.49 -5.64 -13.75
N ILE A 81 2.18 -6.42 -12.93
CA ILE A 81 3.61 -6.68 -13.05
C ILE A 81 3.79 -8.17 -13.23
N ASP A 82 4.34 -8.59 -14.36
CA ASP A 82 4.56 -10.02 -14.62
C ASP A 82 5.85 -10.55 -13.96
N GLN A 83 6.04 -11.87 -14.02
CA GLN A 83 7.21 -12.55 -13.44
C GLN A 83 8.54 -12.09 -14.05
N SER A 84 8.50 -11.50 -15.25
CA SER A 84 9.67 -10.92 -15.94
C SER A 84 9.81 -9.41 -15.68
N SER A 85 9.07 -8.86 -14.70
CA SER A 85 9.03 -7.43 -14.36
C SER A 85 8.57 -6.53 -15.51
N ASN A 86 7.80 -7.06 -16.46
CA ASN A 86 7.11 -6.23 -17.43
C ASN A 86 5.89 -5.60 -16.77
N ILE A 87 5.74 -4.30 -16.95
CA ILE A 87 4.63 -3.55 -16.39
C ILE A 87 3.55 -3.39 -17.46
N SER A 88 2.31 -3.72 -17.13
CA SER A 88 1.14 -3.37 -17.92
C SER A 88 0.29 -2.36 -17.15
N TRP A 89 -0.02 -1.24 -17.79
CA TRP A 89 -0.92 -0.22 -17.26
C TRP A 89 -2.12 -0.04 -18.18
N MET A 90 -3.32 -0.32 -17.65
CA MET A 90 -4.61 -0.30 -18.37
C MET A 90 -4.53 -1.08 -19.70
N GLY A 91 -3.95 -2.29 -19.65
CA GLY A 91 -3.78 -3.16 -20.81
C GLY A 91 -2.66 -2.75 -21.78
N ARG A 92 -1.91 -1.67 -21.52
CA ARG A 92 -0.76 -1.25 -22.33
C ARG A 92 0.54 -1.67 -21.66
N ARG A 93 1.43 -2.33 -22.39
CA ARG A 93 2.77 -2.72 -21.88
C ARG A 93 3.73 -1.54 -21.87
N TYR A 94 4.49 -1.43 -20.79
CA TYR A 94 5.55 -0.45 -20.59
C TYR A 94 6.85 -1.20 -20.30
N PHE A 95 7.93 -0.80 -20.97
CA PHE A 95 9.27 -1.31 -20.67
C PHE A 95 9.79 -0.65 -19.41
N TYR A 96 10.28 -1.46 -18.47
CA TYR A 96 10.92 -0.95 -17.27
C TYR A 96 12.21 -0.22 -17.68
N ASN A 97 12.23 1.09 -17.53
CA ASN A 97 13.46 1.86 -17.58
C ASN A 97 13.52 2.77 -16.34
N SER A 98 14.70 2.88 -15.75
CA SER A 98 14.94 3.53 -14.45
C SER A 98 14.57 5.03 -14.43
N ASN A 99 14.52 5.68 -15.59
CA ASN A 99 14.20 7.10 -15.71
C ASN A 99 12.70 7.39 -15.87
N PHE A 100 11.88 6.38 -16.20
CA PHE A 100 10.45 6.55 -16.47
C PHE A 100 9.57 6.27 -15.25
N HIS A 101 10.11 5.70 -14.16
CA HIS A 101 9.30 5.25 -13.03
C HIS A 101 8.43 6.37 -12.46
N ARG A 102 9.03 7.50 -12.03
CA ARG A 102 8.32 8.63 -11.39
C ARG A 102 7.33 9.37 -12.29
N PHE A 103 7.46 9.25 -13.61
CA PHE A 103 6.59 9.93 -14.58
C PHE A 103 5.61 8.98 -15.26
N SER A 104 5.61 7.73 -14.84
CA SER A 104 4.71 6.71 -15.35
C SER A 104 3.25 7.08 -15.02
N PRO A 105 2.29 6.60 -15.84
CA PRO A 105 0.89 6.87 -15.60
C PRO A 105 0.38 6.40 -14.23
N TRP A 106 0.85 5.25 -13.75
CA TRP A 106 0.43 4.68 -12.47
C TRP A 106 0.95 5.49 -11.27
N GLU A 107 2.21 5.93 -11.29
CA GLU A 107 2.77 6.82 -10.26
C GLU A 107 2.09 8.19 -10.25
N LYS A 108 1.77 8.74 -11.43
CA LYS A 108 1.03 10.01 -11.53
C LYS A 108 -0.35 9.92 -10.90
N GLU A 109 -1.08 8.84 -11.15
CA GLU A 109 -2.36 8.57 -10.50
C GLU A 109 -2.17 8.39 -8.98
N ALA A 110 -1.20 7.57 -8.55
CA ALA A 110 -0.94 7.30 -7.14
C ALA A 110 -0.55 8.56 -6.35
N HIS A 111 0.26 9.45 -6.92
CA HIS A 111 0.56 10.75 -6.29
C HIS A 111 -0.65 11.67 -6.21
N SER A 112 -1.44 11.77 -7.28
CA SER A 112 -2.60 12.66 -7.33
C SER A 112 -3.71 12.21 -6.38
N GLU A 113 -4.08 10.93 -6.45
CA GLU A 113 -5.14 10.36 -5.62
C GLU A 113 -4.69 10.13 -4.18
N GLY A 114 -3.44 9.69 -3.98
CA GLY A 114 -2.84 9.49 -2.67
C GLY A 114 -2.79 10.79 -1.87
N PHE A 115 -2.49 11.93 -2.50
CA PHE A 115 -2.52 13.23 -1.82
C PHE A 115 -3.93 13.58 -1.30
N ASN A 116 -4.97 13.35 -2.10
CA ASN A 116 -6.35 13.60 -1.70
C ASN A 116 -6.79 12.66 -0.58
N LEU A 117 -6.41 11.38 -0.67
CA LEU A 117 -6.70 10.38 0.34
C LEU A 117 -5.98 10.70 1.66
N ALA A 118 -4.69 11.07 1.62
CA ALA A 118 -3.92 11.45 2.80
C ALA A 118 -4.58 12.59 3.58
N ARG A 119 -5.14 13.59 2.87
CA ARG A 119 -5.90 14.69 3.48
C ARG A 119 -7.17 14.22 4.18
N GLN A 120 -7.83 13.19 3.65
CA GLN A 120 -9.01 12.60 4.30
C GLN A 120 -8.60 11.81 5.54
N LEU A 121 -7.53 11.00 5.44
CA LEU A 121 -6.99 10.24 6.56
C LEU A 121 -6.54 11.15 7.71
N SER A 122 -5.96 12.31 7.41
CA SER A 122 -5.51 13.28 8.43
C SER A 122 -6.65 14.04 9.10
N ASN A 123 -7.79 14.20 8.43
CA ASN A 123 -8.93 14.97 8.95
C ASN A 123 -9.87 14.12 9.80
N ASP A 124 -9.86 12.81 9.62
CA ASP A 124 -10.85 11.91 10.23
C ASP A 124 -10.53 11.54 11.69
N ASP A 125 -9.66 12.29 12.40
CA ASP A 125 -9.16 11.98 13.76
C ASP A 125 -8.86 10.48 13.92
N LEU A 126 -8.35 9.87 12.84
CA LEU A 126 -7.89 8.50 12.92
C LEU A 126 -6.74 8.54 13.89
N ASP A 127 -6.93 7.92 15.04
CA ASP A 127 -5.88 7.75 16.00
C ASP A 127 -4.78 6.88 15.38
N MET A 128 -3.85 7.55 14.69
CA MET A 128 -2.68 6.93 14.07
C MET A 128 -1.79 6.28 15.13
N SER A 129 -2.01 6.55 16.43
CA SER A 129 -1.35 5.83 17.53
C SER A 129 -1.77 4.35 17.60
N HIS A 130 -2.93 3.96 17.07
CA HIS A 130 -3.27 2.54 16.91
C HIS A 130 -2.48 1.88 15.77
N PHE A 131 -2.02 2.65 14.78
CA PHE A 131 -1.14 2.17 13.70
C PHE A 131 0.32 2.15 14.14
N ILE A 132 0.77 3.13 14.93
CA ILE A 132 2.10 3.18 15.54
C ILE A 132 2.14 2.33 16.83
N ILE A 133 2.40 1.02 16.71
CA ILE A 133 3.03 0.29 17.83
C ILE A 133 4.40 -0.16 17.34
N GLY A 134 5.38 0.66 17.69
CA GLY A 134 6.81 0.36 17.75
C GLY A 134 7.40 1.17 18.92
N PRO A 135 8.34 0.62 19.68
CA PRO A 135 8.34 0.76 21.14
C PRO A 135 8.88 2.11 21.61
N LYS A 136 8.19 2.75 22.58
CA LYS A 136 8.93 3.48 23.62
C LYS A 136 9.61 2.42 24.49
N SER A 137 10.88 2.17 24.23
CA SER A 137 11.78 1.24 24.94
C SER A 137 11.59 -0.27 24.69
N ASN A 138 12.70 -0.86 24.22
CA ASN A 138 13.15 -2.25 24.33
C ASN A 138 12.24 -3.41 23.86
N ILE A 139 12.69 -4.01 22.75
CA ILE A 139 12.61 -5.44 22.41
C ILE A 139 11.24 -5.94 21.90
N CYS A 140 11.22 -6.24 20.60
CA CYS A 140 10.34 -7.18 19.89
C CYS A 140 8.85 -6.80 19.66
N SER A 141 8.53 -6.42 18.41
CA SER A 141 7.21 -6.61 17.76
C SER A 141 7.33 -6.20 16.28
N GLN A 142 7.90 -7.07 15.44
CA GLN A 142 8.23 -6.71 14.04
C GLN A 142 7.10 -6.93 13.03
N TYR A 143 5.88 -7.26 13.48
CA TYR A 143 4.76 -7.53 12.59
C TYR A 143 3.43 -7.10 13.23
N LYS A 144 2.72 -6.18 12.57
CA LYS A 144 1.26 -6.08 12.67
C LYS A 144 0.67 -6.58 11.37
N SER A 145 0.30 -7.85 11.31
CA SER A 145 -0.52 -8.37 10.21
C SER A 145 -1.99 -8.21 10.59
N TRP A 146 -2.76 -7.54 9.74
CA TRP A 146 -4.21 -7.54 9.84
C TRP A 146 -4.71 -8.50 8.75
N GLU A 147 -5.46 -9.53 9.13
CA GLU A 147 -6.29 -10.24 8.16
C GLU A 147 -7.61 -9.47 8.05
N ILE A 148 -7.85 -8.92 6.87
CA ILE A 148 -9.09 -8.21 6.58
C ILE A 148 -10.00 -9.22 5.87
N CYS A 149 -10.99 -9.71 6.57
CA CYS A 149 -12.04 -10.54 6.01
C CYS A 149 -13.36 -9.82 6.28
N ARG A 150 -14.16 -9.48 5.26
CA ARG A 150 -15.55 -9.12 5.52
C ARG A 150 -16.26 -10.38 6.02
N SER A 151 -16.73 -10.35 7.27
CA SER A 151 -17.71 -11.33 7.73
C SER A 151 -19.03 -11.01 7.06
N ASN A 152 -19.56 -11.96 6.28
CA ASN A 152 -20.94 -11.96 5.77
C ASN A 152 -21.95 -11.64 6.87
#